data_AF-A0A6B3GHI3-F1
#
_entry.id   AF-A0A6B3GHI3-F1
#
_cell.length_a   1.000
_cell.length_b   1.000
_cell.length_c   1.000
_cell.angle_alpha   90.00
_cell.angle_beta   90.00
_cell.angle_gamma   90.00
#
_symmetry.space_group_name_H-M   'P 1'
#
loop_
_entity.id
_entity.type
_entity.pdbx_description
1 polymer ?
#
loop_
_entity_poly.entity_id
_entity_poly.type
_entity_poly.pdbx_seq_one_letter_code
_entity_poly.pdbx_strand_id
1 'polypeptide(L)'
;EGAVYMSPQRDTHWRIIFGIVRQLLPRYEENRLLSDVRIDFPGLLNGFASDVLALASDAAKGEDGRWRYQDVEFVAEVISRSTAANDYGSKKATYATAGVPVYLIVDPYTGTWHLHTLPKEDEYRSVLSLDFGTPVDLTSTVVGLTLATDAFPRD
;
A
#
# COMPACT_ATOMS: atom_id res chain seq x y z
N GLU A 1 2.98 -23.57 -10.67
CA GLU A 1 1.90 -23.71 -9.67
C GLU A 1 1.96 -22.51 -8.74
N GLY A 2 0.86 -21.79 -8.56
CA GLY A 2 0.76 -20.70 -7.59
C GLY A 2 -0.41 -21.01 -6.68
N ALA A 3 -0.19 -21.09 -5.37
CA ALA A 3 -1.28 -21.24 -4.43
C ALA A 3 -2.00 -19.89 -4.29
N VAL A 4 -3.30 -19.86 -4.57
CA VAL A 4 -4.15 -18.69 -4.28
C VAL A 4 -4.66 -18.84 -2.85
N TYR A 5 -4.15 -18.01 -1.95
CA TYR A 5 -4.62 -17.93 -0.56
C TYR A 5 -5.62 -16.78 -0.45
N MET A 6 -6.91 -17.09 -0.38
CA MET A 6 -7.97 -16.10 -0.17
C MET A 6 -8.54 -16.25 1.24
N SER A 7 -8.39 -15.21 2.06
CA SER A 7 -9.06 -15.10 3.36
C SER A 7 -10.17 -14.04 3.25
N PRO A 8 -11.39 -14.29 3.73
CA PRO A 8 -12.44 -13.27 3.76
C PRO A 8 -11.97 -12.04 4.55
N GLN A 9 -12.19 -10.84 4.00
CA GLN A 9 -11.86 -9.60 4.70
C GLN A 9 -12.78 -9.39 5.92
N ARG A 10 -12.19 -8.88 7.01
CA ARG A 10 -12.92 -8.45 8.21
C ARG A 10 -13.43 -7.01 8.03
N ASP A 11 -14.42 -6.62 8.83
CA ASP A 11 -14.97 -5.26 8.78
C ASP A 11 -13.93 -4.20 9.14
N THR A 12 -13.08 -4.44 10.15
CA THR A 12 -11.94 -3.58 10.53
C THR A 12 -11.03 -3.33 9.34
N HIS A 13 -10.64 -4.39 8.63
CA HIS A 13 -9.77 -4.34 7.46
C HIS A 13 -10.39 -3.49 6.35
N TRP A 14 -11.63 -3.80 5.98
CA TRP A 14 -12.37 -3.04 4.95
C TRP A 14 -12.54 -1.56 5.33
N ARG A 15 -12.86 -1.25 6.59
CA ARG A 15 -13.06 0.13 7.04
C ARG A 15 -11.78 0.96 6.95
N ILE A 16 -10.62 0.36 7.22
CA ILE A 16 -9.33 1.02 7.07
C ILE A 16 -9.04 1.28 5.59
N ILE A 17 -9.15 0.26 4.73
CA ILE A 17 -8.96 0.41 3.28
C ILE A 17 -9.83 1.53 2.73
N PHE A 18 -11.14 1.47 3.02
CA PHE A 18 -12.10 2.47 2.55
C PHE A 18 -11.79 3.86 3.12
N GLY A 19 -11.36 3.95 4.38
CA GLY A 19 -10.92 5.18 5.00
C GLY A 19 -9.69 5.82 4.32
N ILE A 20 -8.72 5.01 3.90
CA ILE A 20 -7.56 5.47 3.13
C ILE A 20 -7.99 5.94 1.75
N VAL A 21 -8.73 5.12 0.99
CA VAL A 21 -9.19 5.45 -0.36
C VAL A 21 -9.97 6.77 -0.38
N ARG A 22 -10.91 6.96 0.55
CA ARG A 22 -11.69 8.21 0.65
C ARG A 22 -10.83 9.45 0.84
N GLN A 23 -9.75 9.33 1.61
CA GLN A 23 -8.84 10.44 1.86
C GLN A 23 -7.86 10.69 0.70
N LEU A 24 -7.64 9.70 -0.17
CA LEU A 24 -6.82 9.85 -1.38
C LEU A 24 -7.60 10.48 -2.56
N LEU A 25 -8.91 10.31 -2.63
CA LEU A 25 -9.77 10.84 -3.71
C LEU A 25 -9.62 12.35 -4.01
N PRO A 26 -9.37 13.24 -3.04
CA PRO A 26 -9.09 14.65 -3.33
C PRO A 26 -7.84 14.89 -4.19
N ARG A 27 -6.91 13.93 -4.26
CA ARG A 27 -5.64 14.02 -4.98
C ARG A 27 -5.53 13.06 -6.18
N TYR A 28 -6.20 11.93 -6.12
CA TYR A 28 -6.18 10.89 -7.15
C TYR A 28 -7.58 10.72 -7.73
N GLU A 29 -7.66 10.68 -9.06
CA GLU A 29 -8.89 10.31 -9.74
C GLU A 29 -9.27 8.85 -9.40
N GLU A 30 -10.57 8.55 -9.39
CA GLU A 30 -11.08 7.23 -8.95
C GLU A 30 -10.46 6.06 -9.73
N ASN A 31 -10.26 6.22 -11.04
CA ASN A 31 -9.63 5.22 -11.92
C ASN A 31 -8.14 4.98 -11.65
N ARG A 32 -7.49 5.83 -10.84
CA ARG A 32 -6.08 5.73 -10.43
C ARG A 32 -5.91 5.13 -9.03
N LEU A 33 -7.02 4.89 -8.32
CA LEU A 33 -7.02 4.20 -7.02
C LEU A 33 -7.52 2.77 -7.22
N LEU A 34 -6.68 1.79 -6.88
CA LEU A 34 -6.97 0.38 -7.05
C LEU A 34 -6.94 -0.33 -5.70
N SER A 35 -7.75 -1.36 -5.56
CA SER A 35 -7.80 -2.24 -4.40
C SER A 35 -7.97 -3.68 -4.90
N ASP A 36 -7.14 -4.59 -4.40
CA ASP A 36 -7.13 -6.01 -4.79
C ASP A 36 -6.98 -6.23 -6.32
N VAL A 37 -6.25 -5.33 -6.99
CA VAL A 37 -5.89 -5.46 -8.40
C VAL A 37 -4.43 -5.87 -8.52
N ARG A 38 -4.18 -6.97 -9.22
CA ARG A 38 -2.84 -7.51 -9.43
C ARG A 38 -1.95 -6.55 -10.23
N ILE A 39 -0.76 -6.28 -9.68
CA ILE A 39 0.39 -5.66 -10.35
C ILE A 39 1.56 -6.64 -10.30
N ASP A 40 2.26 -6.81 -11.42
CA ASP A 40 3.48 -7.62 -11.47
C ASP A 40 4.69 -6.73 -11.21
N PHE A 41 5.36 -6.95 -10.09
CA PHE A 41 6.60 -6.28 -9.70
C PHE A 41 7.82 -7.07 -10.21
N PRO A 42 9.02 -6.44 -10.26
CA PRO A 42 10.25 -7.13 -10.68
C PRO A 42 10.52 -8.39 -9.86
N GLY A 43 10.90 -9.48 -10.54
CA GLY A 43 11.25 -10.75 -9.90
C GLY A 43 10.24 -11.87 -10.16
N LEU A 44 10.58 -13.07 -9.70
CA LEU A 44 9.77 -14.27 -9.90
C LEU A 44 8.67 -14.34 -8.83
N LEU A 45 7.41 -14.58 -9.25
CA LEU A 45 6.23 -14.69 -8.37
C LEU A 45 5.84 -13.41 -7.60
N ASN A 46 6.30 -12.25 -8.06
CA ASN A 46 6.00 -10.94 -7.44
C ASN A 46 4.73 -10.27 -8.00
N GLY A 47 3.69 -11.07 -8.26
CA GLY A 47 2.37 -10.57 -8.64
C GLY A 47 1.54 -10.29 -7.38
N PHE A 48 1.36 -9.02 -7.02
CA PHE A 48 0.68 -8.62 -5.78
C PHE A 48 -0.62 -7.89 -6.07
N ALA A 49 -1.64 -8.19 -5.28
CA ALA A 49 -2.87 -7.43 -5.21
C ALA A 49 -2.86 -6.70 -3.86
N SER A 50 -2.46 -5.43 -3.87
CA SER A 50 -2.36 -4.60 -2.67
C SER A 50 -3.73 -4.14 -2.21
N ASP A 51 -3.89 -3.93 -0.90
CA ASP A 51 -5.12 -3.41 -0.33
C ASP A 51 -5.50 -2.03 -0.87
N VAL A 52 -4.52 -1.12 -0.98
CA VAL A 52 -4.68 0.18 -1.66
C VAL A 52 -3.45 0.46 -2.50
N LEU A 53 -3.66 0.91 -3.73
CA LEU A 53 -2.62 1.36 -4.64
C LEU A 53 -3.06 2.65 -5.34
N ALA A 54 -2.15 3.62 -5.46
CA ALA A 54 -2.37 4.84 -6.22
C ALA A 54 -1.38 4.96 -7.38
N LEU A 55 -1.90 5.28 -8.56
CA LEU A 55 -1.14 5.42 -9.80
C LEU A 55 -0.83 6.88 -10.15
N ALA A 56 0.28 7.11 -10.84
CA ALA A 56 0.67 8.38 -11.45
C ALA A 56 -0.39 8.91 -12.43
N SER A 57 -0.37 10.21 -12.71
CA SER A 57 -1.38 10.84 -13.58
C SER A 57 -1.27 10.43 -15.04
N ASP A 58 -0.08 10.06 -15.49
CA ASP A 58 0.25 9.59 -16.82
C ASP A 58 0.38 8.05 -16.88
N ALA A 59 -0.09 7.35 -15.84
CA ALA A 59 -0.10 5.90 -15.79
C ALA A 59 -0.80 5.31 -17.00
N ALA A 60 -0.22 4.25 -17.56
CA ALA A 60 -0.76 3.58 -18.72
C ALA A 60 -0.64 2.06 -18.58
N LYS A 61 -1.60 1.35 -19.17
CA LYS A 61 -1.53 -0.11 -19.27
C LYS A 61 -0.52 -0.50 -20.36
N GLY A 62 0.19 -1.61 -20.14
CA GLY A 62 1.02 -2.25 -21.14
C GLY A 62 0.21 -2.95 -22.23
N GLU A 63 0.90 -3.55 -23.20
CA GLU A 63 0.28 -4.32 -24.29
C GLU A 63 -0.53 -5.53 -23.79
N ASP A 64 -0.20 -6.04 -22.61
CA ASP A 64 -0.91 -7.13 -21.93
C ASP A 64 -2.18 -6.67 -21.18
N GLY A 65 -2.49 -5.37 -21.23
CA GLY A 65 -3.64 -4.75 -20.56
C GLY A 65 -3.47 -4.57 -19.05
N ARG A 66 -2.27 -4.76 -18.49
CA ARG A 66 -1.97 -4.59 -17.06
C ARG A 66 -1.35 -3.22 -16.78
N TRP A 67 -1.59 -2.70 -15.59
CA TRP A 67 -0.89 -1.52 -15.09
C TRP A 67 0.57 -1.86 -14.80
N ARG A 68 1.46 -0.88 -15.01
CA ARG A 68 2.90 -1.06 -14.83
C ARG A 68 3.29 -0.69 -13.41
N TYR A 69 4.17 -1.47 -12.77
CA TYR A 69 4.63 -1.16 -11.42
C TYR A 69 5.36 0.18 -11.33
N GLN A 70 5.96 0.63 -12.43
CA GLN A 70 6.66 1.91 -12.54
C GLN A 70 5.72 3.11 -12.38
N ASP A 71 4.43 2.92 -12.62
CA ASP A 71 3.42 3.97 -12.51
C ASP A 71 2.84 4.07 -11.08
N VAL A 72 3.32 3.27 -10.13
CA VAL A 72 2.81 3.22 -8.75
C VAL A 72 3.46 4.31 -7.89
N GLU A 73 2.66 5.22 -7.35
CA GLU A 73 3.11 6.33 -6.47
C GLU A 73 2.97 5.98 -4.98
N PHE A 74 1.97 5.17 -4.63
CA PHE A 74 1.62 4.84 -3.25
C PHE A 74 1.06 3.42 -3.16
N VAL A 75 1.48 2.69 -2.12
CA VAL A 75 0.88 1.42 -1.71
C VAL A 75 0.56 1.49 -0.22
N ALA A 76 -0.62 1.03 0.17
CA ALA A 76 -0.92 0.70 1.56
C ALA A 76 -1.34 -0.77 1.69
N GLU A 77 -0.85 -1.44 2.72
CA GLU A 77 -1.26 -2.78 3.12
C GLU A 77 -1.78 -2.73 4.56
N VAL A 78 -2.97 -3.30 4.78
CA VAL A 78 -3.57 -3.42 6.10
C VAL A 78 -3.24 -4.83 6.62
N ILE A 79 -2.64 -4.91 7.80
CA ILE A 79 -2.17 -6.20 8.31
C ILE A 79 -3.36 -7.12 8.60
N SER A 80 -3.26 -8.34 8.08
CA SER A 80 -4.09 -9.47 8.46
C SER A 80 -3.23 -10.54 9.15
N ARG A 81 -3.82 -11.32 10.08
CA ARG A 81 -3.07 -12.36 10.82
C ARG A 81 -2.38 -13.39 9.91
N SER A 82 -2.95 -13.67 8.74
CA SER A 82 -2.43 -14.67 7.80
C SER A 82 -1.33 -14.14 6.89
N THR A 83 -1.20 -12.81 6.70
CA THR A 83 -0.26 -12.22 5.73
C THR A 83 0.84 -11.38 6.36
N ALA A 84 0.77 -11.11 7.68
CA ALA A 84 1.69 -10.21 8.38
C ALA A 84 3.18 -10.44 8.04
N ALA A 85 3.64 -11.70 8.02
CA ALA A 85 5.04 -12.01 7.70
C ALA A 85 5.47 -11.57 6.29
N ASN A 86 4.56 -11.63 5.31
CA ASN A 86 4.84 -11.19 3.94
C ASN A 86 4.87 -9.66 3.84
N ASP A 87 3.91 -8.98 4.48
CA ASP A 87 3.78 -7.53 4.44
C ASP A 87 4.99 -6.85 5.11
N TYR A 88 5.46 -7.38 6.24
CA TYR A 88 6.68 -6.88 6.92
C TYR A 88 8.00 -7.32 6.27
N GLY A 89 7.97 -8.34 5.40
CA GLY A 89 9.12 -9.03 4.84
C GLY A 89 9.26 -8.87 3.33
N SER A 90 8.85 -9.90 2.58
CA SER A 90 9.11 -10.03 1.14
C SER A 90 8.43 -8.97 0.28
N LYS A 91 7.22 -8.53 0.64
CA LYS A 91 6.53 -7.46 -0.10
C LYS A 91 7.26 -6.14 0.03
N LYS A 92 7.65 -5.76 1.26
CA LYS A 92 8.43 -4.55 1.53
C LYS A 92 9.70 -4.49 0.66
N ALA A 93 10.46 -5.58 0.60
CA ALA A 93 11.68 -5.65 -0.20
C ALA A 93 11.40 -5.53 -1.71
N THR A 94 10.32 -6.15 -2.17
CA THR A 94 9.87 -6.08 -3.56
C THR A 94 9.42 -4.67 -3.94
N TYR A 95 8.65 -3.97 -3.09
CA TYR A 95 8.24 -2.59 -3.33
C TYR A 95 9.43 -1.63 -3.36
N ALA A 96 10.41 -1.83 -2.47
CA ALA A 96 11.66 -1.07 -2.49
C ALA A 96 12.43 -1.30 -3.79
N THR A 97 12.58 -2.57 -4.21
CA THR A 97 13.25 -2.95 -5.48
C THR A 97 12.55 -2.34 -6.69
N ALA A 98 11.23 -2.28 -6.64
CA ALA A 98 10.40 -1.67 -7.68
C ALA A 98 10.45 -0.13 -7.67
N GLY A 99 11.01 0.49 -6.63
CA GLY A 99 11.10 1.93 -6.50
C GLY A 99 9.79 2.61 -6.09
N VAL A 100 8.84 1.87 -5.49
CA VAL A 100 7.56 2.45 -5.03
C VAL A 100 7.84 3.56 -4.02
N PRO A 101 7.47 4.83 -4.32
CA PRO A 101 7.93 5.98 -3.53
C PRO A 101 7.43 6.00 -2.08
N VAL A 102 6.19 5.57 -1.86
CA VAL A 102 5.54 5.58 -0.55
C VAL A 102 4.88 4.23 -0.30
N TYR A 103 5.32 3.55 0.76
CA TYR A 103 4.72 2.31 1.22
C TYR A 103 4.25 2.45 2.68
N LEU A 104 2.96 2.23 2.91
CA LEU A 104 2.33 2.34 4.23
C LEU A 104 1.85 0.96 4.70
N ILE A 105 2.28 0.56 5.89
CA ILE A 105 1.70 -0.60 6.58
C ILE A 105 0.77 -0.06 7.68
N VAL A 106 -0.45 -0.58 7.75
CA VAL A 106 -1.43 -0.22 8.78
C VAL A 106 -1.79 -1.46 9.58
N ASP A 107 -1.43 -1.51 10.86
CA ASP A 107 -1.67 -2.68 11.72
C ASP A 107 -2.80 -2.40 12.72
N PRO A 108 -4.01 -2.95 12.50
CA PRO A 108 -5.13 -2.77 13.43
C PRO A 108 -4.97 -3.54 14.75
N TYR A 109 -4.11 -4.55 14.81
CA TYR A 109 -3.90 -5.37 16.02
C TYR A 109 -3.01 -4.66 17.04
N THR A 110 -1.98 -3.96 16.56
CA THR A 110 -1.13 -3.12 17.41
C THR A 110 -1.68 -1.69 17.52
N GLY A 111 -2.53 -1.28 16.58
CA GLY A 111 -3.00 0.10 16.46
C GLY A 111 -1.89 1.06 16.05
N THR A 112 -0.95 0.60 15.21
CA THR A 112 0.19 1.38 14.73
C THR A 112 0.23 1.40 13.21
N TRP A 113 0.85 2.42 12.64
CA TRP A 113 1.20 2.45 11.23
C TRP A 113 2.70 2.63 11.03
N HIS A 114 3.21 2.16 9.90
CA HIS A 114 4.61 2.28 9.49
C HIS A 114 4.67 2.88 8.10
N LEU A 115 5.24 4.09 8.01
CA LEU A 115 5.48 4.78 6.75
C LEU A 115 6.91 4.51 6.29
N HIS A 116 7.03 3.89 5.12
CA HIS A 116 8.29 3.57 4.47
C HIS A 116 8.49 4.48 3.25
N THR A 117 9.64 5.16 3.21
CA THR A 117 10.01 6.08 2.12
C THR A 117 11.50 5.97 1.79
N LEU A 118 11.94 6.63 0.71
CA LEU A 118 13.30 6.58 0.20
C LEU A 118 13.74 5.15 -0.17
N PRO A 119 13.05 4.49 -1.12
CA PRO A 119 13.44 3.16 -1.58
C PRO A 119 14.85 3.20 -2.18
N LYS A 120 15.67 2.19 -1.86
CA LYS A 120 16.95 1.93 -2.51
C LYS A 120 17.26 0.45 -2.45
N GLU A 121 17.59 -0.12 -3.61
CA GLU A 121 17.81 -1.56 -3.73
C GLU A 121 16.58 -2.28 -3.17
N ASP A 122 16.71 -3.17 -2.20
CA ASP A 122 15.61 -3.93 -1.60
C ASP A 122 15.15 -3.39 -0.24
N GLU A 123 15.52 -2.16 0.11
CA GLU A 123 15.16 -1.55 1.40
C GLU A 123 14.59 -0.13 1.27
N TYR A 124 13.79 0.24 2.28
CA TYR A 124 13.40 1.63 2.50
C TYR A 124 14.32 2.26 3.53
N ARG A 125 15.00 3.34 3.16
CA ARG A 125 15.98 4.00 4.04
C ARG A 125 15.36 4.85 5.14
N SER A 126 14.08 5.20 4.99
CA SER A 126 13.33 5.95 5.99
C SER A 126 12.11 5.14 6.42
N VAL A 127 11.97 4.98 7.73
CA VAL A 127 10.82 4.34 8.36
C VAL A 127 10.37 5.19 9.55
N LEU A 128 9.12 5.65 9.52
CA LEU A 128 8.47 6.31 10.64
C LEU A 128 7.32 5.43 11.13
N SER A 129 7.26 5.18 12.44
CA SER A 129 6.24 4.35 13.05
C SER A 129 5.58 5.10 14.18
N LEU A 130 4.25 5.27 14.14
CA LEU A 130 3.47 5.95 15.17
C LEU A 130 2.12 5.25 15.37
N ASP A 131 1.45 5.62 16.45
CA ASP A 131 0.15 5.05 16.82
C ASP A 131 -1.01 5.67 16.02
N PHE A 132 -2.11 4.92 15.88
CA PHE A 132 -3.39 5.46 15.40
C PHE A 132 -3.83 6.63 16.27
N GLY A 133 -4.44 7.63 15.63
CA GLY A 133 -4.69 8.96 16.21
C GLY A 133 -3.60 9.96 15.84
N THR A 134 -2.39 9.50 15.51
CA THR A 134 -1.38 10.34 14.88
C THR A 134 -1.53 10.30 13.36
N PRO A 135 -1.67 11.45 12.68
CA PRO A 135 -1.83 11.46 11.23
C PRO A 135 -0.57 10.99 10.50
N VAL A 136 -0.75 10.34 9.34
CA VAL A 136 0.35 10.02 8.42
C VAL A 136 0.60 11.24 7.55
N ASP A 137 1.70 11.93 7.79
CA ASP A 137 2.10 13.09 6.96
C ASP A 137 2.78 12.61 5.66
N LEU A 138 2.08 12.77 4.54
CA LEU A 138 2.59 12.48 3.19
C LEU A 138 2.82 13.76 2.37
N THR A 139 2.76 14.93 2.98
CA THR A 139 2.82 16.24 2.28
C THR A 139 4.17 16.49 1.59
N SER A 140 5.25 15.90 2.10
CA SER A 140 6.59 15.95 1.51
C SER A 140 6.86 14.84 0.48
N THR A 141 5.86 13.99 0.21
CA THR A 141 5.96 12.90 -0.77
C THR A 141 5.17 13.22 -2.04
N VAL A 142 5.23 12.34 -3.05
CA VAL A 142 4.43 12.44 -4.29
C VAL A 142 2.91 12.43 -4.04
N VAL A 143 2.47 11.90 -2.88
CA VAL A 143 1.07 11.86 -2.45
C VAL A 143 0.57 13.25 -2.03
N GLY A 144 1.39 14.06 -1.35
CA GLY A 144 1.10 15.48 -1.14
C GLY A 144 -0.11 15.80 -0.23
N LEU A 145 -0.54 14.88 0.63
CA LEU A 145 -1.64 15.09 1.60
C LEU A 145 -1.35 14.42 2.95
N THR A 146 -2.24 14.59 3.91
CA THR A 146 -2.16 13.94 5.22
C THR A 146 -3.30 12.93 5.36
N LEU A 147 -3.01 11.71 5.84
CA LEU A 147 -4.03 10.72 6.17
C LEU A 147 -4.32 10.77 7.67
N ALA A 148 -5.57 11.05 8.04
CA ALA A 148 -6.07 10.91 9.40
C ALA A 148 -6.28 9.43 9.74
N THR A 149 -5.89 9.06 10.97
CA THR A 149 -5.95 7.68 11.50
C THR A 149 -6.73 7.58 12.82
N ASP A 150 -7.31 8.69 13.29
CA ASP A 150 -8.08 8.80 14.52
C ASP A 150 -9.36 7.94 14.51
N ALA A 151 -9.96 7.78 13.33
CA ALA A 151 -11.14 6.96 13.12
C ALA A 151 -10.84 5.51 12.70
N PHE A 152 -9.57 5.09 12.61
CA PHE A 152 -9.23 3.73 12.22
C PHE A 152 -9.61 2.73 13.32
N PRO A 153 -10.42 1.69 13.03
CA PRO A 153 -10.76 0.67 14.00
C PRO A 153 -9.55 -0.19 14.35
N ARG A 154 -9.58 -0.79 15.55
CA ARG A 154 -8.59 -1.75 16.05
C ARG A 154 -9.26 -3.12 16.26
N ASP A 155 -8.46 -4.18 16.19
CA ASP A 155 -8.89 -5.59 16.40
C ASP A 155 -8.47 -6.14 17.78
#